data_AF-A0A835VQ13-F1
#
_entry.id   AF-A0A835VQ13-F1
#
_cell.length_a   1.000
_cell.length_b   1.000
_cell.length_c   1.000
_cell.angle_alpha   90.00
_cell.angle_beta   90.00
_cell.angle_gamma   90.00
#
_symmetry.space_group_name_H-M   'P 1'
#
loop_
_entity.id
_entity.type
_entity.pdbx_description
1 polymer ?
#
loop_
_entity_poly.entity_id
_entity_poly.type
_entity_poly.pdbx_seq_one_letter_code
_entity_poly.pdbx_strand_id
1 'polypeptide(L)'
;MTPPATGLASRKLGKGPILEHTLSGEDDVWDESKVDQGEEGSVSSADERLHGSGSPSTSRASSNFSSSILAKSPEDALAAMFDQRVQLLSSTLEGLKSKCELLQEQLAESSAVCTSYASRLARSEEGARRLRVESELGKERERQLQQEAVRLEALLEASRLQASYSEARHQAAMAEERARAERLRAMRDDALLQRDNALSELSGCYADVDALQATLADSALYVRYLRKRLLELELQLARQQQQQQQQQPTSDGGSGSGSGSGGGAAVFSLASIRTAVHAAVAEAATCGEEERRKRVRQLQLRWHPDKNPVLTEFATEVSKIINEAVADMEKRAAAGGGAGGA
;
A
#
# COMPACT_ATOMS: atom_id res chain seq x y z
N MET A 1 -26.13 -30.51 -19.63
CA MET A 1 -24.98 -30.09 -18.81
C MET A 1 -24.17 -29.11 -19.64
N THR A 2 -24.38 -27.83 -19.39
CA THR A 2 -23.84 -26.69 -20.15
C THR A 2 -22.68 -26.06 -19.36
N PRO A 3 -21.56 -25.68 -19.99
CA PRO A 3 -20.46 -25.02 -19.30
C PRO A 3 -20.72 -23.51 -19.12
N PRO A 4 -20.21 -22.88 -18.05
CA PRO A 4 -20.35 -21.44 -17.85
C PRO A 4 -19.34 -20.66 -18.70
N ALA A 5 -19.85 -19.73 -19.50
CA ALA A 5 -19.08 -18.77 -20.27
C ALA A 5 -18.42 -17.74 -19.35
N THR A 6 -17.09 -17.67 -19.36
CA THR A 6 -16.30 -16.67 -18.66
C THR A 6 -16.20 -15.42 -19.54
N GLY A 7 -17.09 -14.46 -19.30
CA GLY A 7 -17.08 -13.15 -19.95
C GLY A 7 -16.05 -12.22 -19.32
N LEU A 8 -14.89 -12.10 -19.97
CA LEU A 8 -13.87 -11.07 -19.69
C LEU A 8 -14.36 -9.71 -20.21
N ALA A 9 -14.97 -8.92 -19.31
CA ALA A 9 -15.30 -7.53 -19.58
C ALA A 9 -14.02 -6.67 -19.61
N SER A 10 -13.61 -6.29 -20.82
CA SER A 10 -12.56 -5.29 -21.05
C SER A 10 -13.06 -3.92 -20.57
N ARG A 11 -12.62 -3.48 -19.38
CA ARG A 11 -12.82 -2.10 -18.93
C ARG A 11 -11.89 -1.18 -19.72
N LYS A 12 -12.47 -0.44 -20.65
CA LYS A 12 -11.88 0.69 -21.36
C LYS A 12 -11.56 1.78 -20.32
N LEU A 13 -10.29 1.92 -19.94
CA LEU A 13 -9.81 3.04 -19.13
C LEU A 13 -9.89 4.31 -19.98
N GLY A 14 -10.85 5.17 -19.64
CA GLY A 14 -10.96 6.51 -20.20
C GLY A 14 -9.72 7.34 -19.84
N LYS A 15 -9.05 7.86 -20.86
CA LYS A 15 -8.08 8.95 -20.75
C LYS A 15 -8.85 10.21 -20.36
N GLY A 16 -8.80 10.56 -19.08
CA GLY A 16 -9.15 11.90 -18.61
C GLY A 16 -7.99 12.87 -18.91
N PRO A 17 -8.29 14.16 -19.18
CA PRO A 17 -7.26 15.15 -19.42
C PRO A 17 -6.49 15.45 -18.14
N ILE A 18 -5.16 15.42 -18.25
CA ILE A 18 -4.23 15.91 -17.23
C ILE A 18 -4.38 17.43 -17.21
N LEU A 19 -5.13 17.93 -16.24
CA LEU A 19 -5.10 19.34 -15.84
C LEU A 19 -3.92 19.50 -14.88
N GLU A 20 -2.78 19.94 -15.42
CA GLU A 20 -1.68 20.48 -14.63
C GLU A 20 -2.14 21.80 -14.02
N HIS A 21 -2.72 21.76 -12.82
CA HIS A 21 -2.78 22.92 -11.95
C HIS A 21 -1.45 23.01 -11.21
N THR A 22 -0.57 23.86 -11.71
CA THR A 22 0.53 24.46 -10.95
C THR A 22 -0.07 25.29 -9.82
N LEU A 23 -0.34 24.64 -8.68
CA LEU A 23 -0.57 25.31 -7.41
C LEU A 23 0.78 25.82 -6.91
N SER A 24 1.10 27.03 -7.35
CA SER A 24 2.01 27.95 -6.67
C SER A 24 1.42 28.24 -5.29
N GLY A 25 1.75 27.39 -4.31
CA GLY A 25 1.50 27.66 -2.91
C GLY A 25 2.49 28.71 -2.44
N GLU A 26 2.04 29.96 -2.47
CA GLU A 26 2.66 31.02 -1.69
C GLU A 26 2.47 30.66 -0.22
N ASP A 27 3.59 30.43 0.47
CA ASP A 27 3.68 30.26 1.91
C ASP A 27 3.25 31.56 2.60
N ASP A 28 1.94 31.73 2.83
CA ASP A 28 1.43 32.68 3.81
C ASP A 28 1.75 32.14 5.21
N VAL A 29 2.97 32.46 5.65
CA VAL A 29 3.41 32.38 7.05
C VAL A 29 2.57 33.39 7.83
N TRP A 30 1.47 32.92 8.40
CA TRP A 30 0.74 33.65 9.43
C TRP A 30 1.59 33.70 10.69
N ASP A 31 2.31 34.82 10.84
CA ASP A 31 3.04 35.19 12.06
C ASP A 31 2.00 35.55 13.15
N GLU A 32 1.61 34.55 13.93
CA GLU A 32 0.72 34.63 15.10
C GLU A 32 1.43 35.27 16.33
N SER A 33 2.27 36.27 16.10
CA SER A 33 2.96 37.02 17.15
C SER A 33 2.22 38.34 17.45
N LYS A 34 0.94 38.26 17.80
CA LYS A 34 0.23 39.41 18.40
C LYS A 34 -0.53 38.95 19.64
N VAL A 35 0.28 38.59 20.64
CA VAL A 35 -0.14 38.44 22.03
C VAL A 35 -0.79 39.75 22.46
N ASP A 36 -2.08 39.61 22.72
CA ASP A 36 -2.99 40.56 23.33
C ASP A 36 -2.43 41.00 24.69
N GLN A 37 -1.87 42.21 24.76
CA GLN A 37 -1.68 42.90 26.03
C GLN A 37 -3.04 43.49 26.42
N GLY A 38 -3.89 42.63 26.99
CA GLY A 38 -5.05 43.06 27.74
C GLY A 38 -4.56 43.84 28.96
N GLU A 39 -4.67 45.17 28.88
CA GLU A 39 -4.53 46.05 30.02
C GLU A 39 -5.51 45.61 31.11
N GLU A 40 -4.93 45.16 32.22
CA GLU A 40 -5.66 44.82 33.42
C GLU A 40 -6.45 46.03 33.90
N GLY A 41 -7.77 45.86 33.93
CA GLY A 41 -8.69 46.75 34.62
C GLY A 41 -8.35 46.78 36.11
N SER A 42 -7.51 47.73 36.48
CA SER A 42 -7.26 48.16 37.85
C SER A 42 -8.53 48.79 38.44
N VAL A 43 -9.46 47.95 38.91
CA VAL A 43 -10.55 48.38 39.78
C VAL A 43 -9.99 48.46 41.19
N SER A 44 -9.30 49.57 41.46
CA SER A 44 -8.89 49.95 42.81
C SER A 44 -10.14 50.22 43.64
N SER A 45 -10.48 49.22 44.44
CA SER A 45 -11.14 49.39 45.73
C SER A 45 -10.34 50.40 46.55
N ALA A 46 -10.89 51.60 46.72
CA ALA A 46 -10.52 52.52 47.78
C ALA A 46 -11.75 53.44 47.97
N ASP A 47 -12.52 53.31 49.04
CA ASP A 47 -12.21 53.59 50.44
C ASP A 47 -12.96 54.86 50.83
N GLU A 48 -13.52 54.81 52.03
CA GLU A 48 -13.82 55.94 52.89
C GLU A 48 -14.25 57.27 52.26
N ARG A 49 -15.56 57.56 52.36
CA ARG A 49 -15.97 58.85 52.92
C ARG A 49 -17.25 58.73 53.73
N LEU A 50 -17.01 58.38 54.99
CA LEU A 50 -17.73 58.86 56.15
C LEU A 50 -18.14 60.34 56.02
N HIS A 51 -19.20 60.66 56.77
CA HIS A 51 -19.66 61.99 57.19
C HIS A 51 -20.77 62.62 56.36
N GLY A 52 -21.98 62.46 56.88
CA GLY A 52 -23.14 63.26 56.56
C GLY A 52 -24.24 63.10 57.61
N SER A 53 -23.87 62.97 58.89
CA SER A 53 -24.79 63.02 60.02
C SER A 53 -25.40 64.43 60.11
N GLY A 54 -26.49 64.64 59.38
CA GLY A 54 -27.35 65.81 59.52
C GLY A 54 -28.10 65.74 60.83
N SER A 55 -27.62 66.52 61.80
CA SER A 55 -28.20 66.72 63.13
C SER A 55 -29.70 67.02 63.07
N PRO A 56 -30.56 66.34 63.85
CA PRO A 56 -31.90 66.84 64.10
C PRO A 56 -31.78 68.07 65.01
N SER A 57 -32.20 69.22 64.49
CA SER A 57 -32.35 70.46 65.22
C SER A 57 -33.14 70.23 66.52
N THR A 58 -32.48 70.44 67.66
CA THR A 58 -33.12 70.48 68.97
C THR A 58 -34.10 71.64 69.01
N SER A 59 -35.39 71.33 68.87
CA SER A 59 -36.50 72.25 69.07
C SER A 59 -36.53 72.69 70.53
N ARG A 60 -35.91 73.86 70.75
CA ARG A 60 -36.14 74.85 71.81
C ARG A 60 -37.45 74.61 72.61
N ALA A 61 -37.31 73.93 73.75
CA ALA A 61 -38.36 73.86 74.76
C ALA A 61 -38.54 75.25 75.39
N SER A 62 -39.64 75.92 75.05
CA SER A 62 -40.09 77.13 75.73
C SER A 62 -40.63 76.76 77.12
N SER A 63 -39.87 77.10 78.15
CA SER A 63 -40.31 77.03 79.54
C SER A 63 -41.38 78.08 79.79
N ASN A 64 -42.65 77.68 79.79
CA ASN A 64 -43.71 78.47 80.39
C ASN A 64 -43.70 78.21 81.91
N PHE A 65 -42.74 78.85 82.59
CA PHE A 65 -42.72 78.92 84.04
C PHE A 65 -43.39 80.22 84.49
N SER A 66 -44.51 80.06 85.20
CA SER A 66 -45.08 81.01 86.15
C SER A 66 -45.65 82.34 85.65
N SER A 67 -46.99 82.43 85.72
CA SER A 67 -47.69 83.65 86.15
C SER A 67 -48.88 83.28 87.05
N SER A 68 -48.56 83.16 88.33
CA SER A 68 -49.29 83.71 89.49
C SER A 68 -50.81 83.48 89.63
N ILE A 69 -51.08 82.47 90.45
CA ILE A 69 -52.28 82.15 91.23
C ILE A 69 -52.80 83.38 92.01
N LEU A 70 -54.09 83.67 91.86
CA LEU A 70 -54.89 84.46 92.81
C LEU A 70 -56.12 83.61 93.18
N ALA A 71 -55.86 82.51 93.89
CA ALA A 71 -56.89 81.61 94.41
C ALA A 71 -57.58 82.27 95.61
N LYS A 72 -58.91 82.33 95.55
CA LYS A 72 -59.77 82.90 96.61
C LYS A 72 -60.11 81.87 97.71
N SER A 73 -59.60 80.64 97.61
CA SER A 73 -59.78 79.54 98.58
C SER A 73 -58.63 78.51 98.49
N PRO A 74 -58.13 77.97 99.62
CA PRO A 74 -57.09 76.92 99.62
C PRO A 74 -57.51 75.61 98.95
N GLU A 75 -58.81 75.34 98.84
CA GLU A 75 -59.35 74.15 98.15
C GLU A 75 -59.17 74.24 96.63
N ASP A 76 -59.33 75.45 96.04
CA ASP A 76 -59.14 75.69 94.61
C ASP A 76 -57.67 75.57 94.18
N ALA A 77 -56.73 75.95 95.08
CA ALA A 77 -55.30 75.81 94.83
C ALA A 77 -54.86 74.34 94.81
N LEU A 78 -55.44 73.50 95.67
CA LEU A 78 -55.20 72.05 95.64
C LEU A 78 -55.80 71.42 94.39
N ALA A 79 -57.03 71.79 94.01
CA ALA A 79 -57.66 71.33 92.77
C ALA A 79 -56.83 71.70 91.53
N ALA A 80 -56.35 72.95 91.44
CA ALA A 80 -55.48 73.40 90.36
C ALA A 80 -54.13 72.66 90.31
N MET A 81 -53.53 72.33 91.46
CA MET A 81 -52.31 71.51 91.51
C MET A 81 -52.57 70.05 91.09
N PHE A 82 -53.72 69.48 91.46
CA PHE A 82 -54.13 68.15 91.01
C PHE A 82 -54.37 68.13 89.50
N ASP A 83 -55.12 69.09 88.96
CA ASP A 83 -55.37 69.22 87.53
C ASP A 83 -54.07 69.42 86.74
N GLN A 84 -53.17 70.28 87.23
CA GLN A 84 -51.85 70.47 86.61
C GLN A 84 -51.03 69.18 86.62
N ARG A 85 -51.08 68.40 87.70
CA ARG A 85 -50.36 67.12 87.81
C ARG A 85 -50.99 66.04 86.93
N VAL A 86 -52.31 65.99 86.83
CA VAL A 86 -53.03 65.12 85.90
C VAL A 86 -52.71 65.49 84.45
N GLN A 87 -52.63 66.78 84.12
CA GLN A 87 -52.28 67.26 82.79
C GLN A 87 -50.80 67.00 82.42
N LEU A 88 -49.89 67.07 83.40
CA LEU A 88 -48.51 66.62 83.23
C LEU A 88 -48.43 65.11 83.00
N LEU A 89 -49.19 64.31 83.76
CA LEU A 89 -49.24 62.87 83.57
C LEU A 89 -49.87 62.50 82.21
N SER A 90 -50.91 63.19 81.76
CA SER A 90 -51.52 62.94 80.45
C SER A 90 -50.58 63.29 79.30
N SER A 91 -49.92 64.46 79.36
CA SER A 91 -48.95 64.87 78.33
C SER A 91 -47.72 63.98 78.29
N THR A 92 -47.23 63.50 79.45
CA THR A 92 -46.14 62.51 79.48
C THR A 92 -46.57 61.15 78.96
N LEU A 93 -47.79 60.68 79.27
CA LEU A 93 -48.34 59.45 78.70
C LEU A 93 -48.57 59.54 77.19
N GLU A 94 -49.09 60.66 76.67
CA GLU A 94 -49.21 60.91 75.23
C GLU A 94 -47.84 61.00 74.55
N GLY A 95 -46.86 61.61 75.21
CA GLY A 95 -45.47 61.65 74.74
C GLY A 95 -44.81 60.27 74.73
N LEU A 96 -45.09 59.41 75.71
CA LEU A 96 -44.64 58.02 75.71
C LEU A 96 -45.36 57.20 74.64
N LYS A 97 -46.66 57.40 74.46
CA LYS A 97 -47.45 56.72 73.43
C LYS A 97 -46.92 57.03 72.03
N SER A 98 -46.72 58.31 71.71
CA SER A 98 -46.15 58.72 70.41
C SER A 98 -44.74 58.16 70.19
N LYS A 99 -43.89 58.11 71.23
CA LYS A 99 -42.58 57.43 71.15
C LYS A 99 -42.71 55.93 70.90
N CYS A 100 -43.64 55.24 71.56
CA CYS A 100 -43.89 53.82 71.33
C CYS A 100 -44.38 53.55 69.90
N GLU A 101 -45.27 54.39 69.37
CA GLU A 101 -45.74 54.30 67.97
C GLU A 101 -44.57 54.51 66.99
N LEU A 102 -43.72 55.51 67.24
CA LEU A 102 -42.53 55.78 66.41
C LEU A 102 -41.52 54.63 66.46
N LEU A 103 -41.28 54.05 67.64
CA LEU A 103 -40.43 52.86 67.78
C LEU A 103 -41.03 51.63 67.09
N GLN A 104 -42.36 51.48 67.12
CA GLN A 104 -43.05 50.40 66.41
C GLN A 104 -42.96 50.57 64.90
N GLU A 105 -43.09 51.80 64.38
CA GLU A 105 -42.88 52.12 62.97
C GLU A 105 -41.43 51.86 62.55
N GLN A 106 -40.44 52.31 63.34
CA GLN A 106 -39.02 52.02 63.09
C GLN A 106 -38.69 50.51 63.11
N LEU A 107 -39.31 49.75 64.02
CA LEU A 107 -39.16 48.29 64.04
C LEU A 107 -39.78 47.65 62.79
N ALA A 108 -40.95 48.12 62.36
CA ALA A 108 -41.60 47.64 61.15
C ALA A 108 -40.77 47.96 59.90
N GLU A 109 -40.26 49.18 59.76
CA GLU A 109 -39.38 49.59 58.65
C GLU A 109 -38.09 48.77 58.62
N SER A 110 -37.40 48.63 59.75
CA SER A 110 -36.19 47.83 59.83
C SER A 110 -36.45 46.35 59.53
N SER A 111 -37.60 45.80 59.95
CA SER A 111 -38.01 44.44 59.60
C SER A 111 -38.27 44.28 58.09
N ALA A 112 -38.89 45.27 57.44
CA ALA A 112 -39.11 45.28 56.00
C ALA A 112 -37.79 45.39 55.22
N VAL A 113 -36.84 46.16 55.73
CA VAL A 113 -35.49 46.26 55.16
C VAL A 113 -34.74 44.94 55.30
N CYS A 114 -34.78 44.30 56.47
CA CYS A 114 -34.17 42.99 56.70
C CYS A 114 -34.76 41.91 55.78
N THR A 115 -36.08 41.86 55.60
CA THR A 115 -36.73 40.90 54.68
C THR A 115 -36.36 41.18 53.21
N SER A 116 -36.21 42.45 52.81
CA SER A 116 -35.71 42.83 51.49
C SER A 116 -34.26 42.39 51.27
N TYR A 117 -33.37 42.59 52.26
CA TYR A 117 -32.00 42.09 52.21
C TYR A 117 -31.94 40.56 52.14
N ALA A 118 -32.72 39.86 52.97
CA ALA A 118 -32.82 38.40 52.94
C ALA A 118 -33.28 37.90 51.56
N SER A 119 -34.27 38.56 50.95
CA SER A 119 -34.77 38.21 49.62
C SER A 119 -33.75 38.51 48.50
N ARG A 120 -32.89 39.52 48.66
CA ARG A 120 -31.78 39.79 47.73
C ARG A 120 -30.66 38.76 47.88
N LEU A 121 -30.31 38.40 49.10
CA LEU A 121 -29.32 37.37 49.40
C LEU A 121 -29.78 36.00 48.86
N ALA A 122 -31.04 35.62 49.07
CA ALA A 122 -31.59 34.38 48.54
C ALA A 122 -31.50 34.31 46.99
N ARG A 123 -31.79 35.42 46.30
CA ARG A 123 -31.67 35.51 44.84
C ARG A 123 -30.21 35.45 44.37
N SER A 124 -29.28 36.08 45.07
CA SER A 124 -27.86 36.01 44.71
C SER A 124 -27.28 34.61 44.97
N GLU A 125 -27.69 33.94 46.04
CA GLU A 125 -27.33 32.55 46.31
C GLU A 125 -27.89 31.60 45.25
N GLU A 126 -29.14 31.78 44.82
CA GLU A 126 -29.73 30.99 43.74
C GLU A 126 -28.98 31.22 42.41
N GLY A 127 -28.65 32.48 42.09
CA GLY A 127 -27.81 32.81 40.94
C GLY A 127 -26.44 32.12 41.00
N ALA A 128 -25.77 32.17 42.16
CA ALA A 128 -24.49 31.49 42.36
C ALA A 128 -24.60 29.96 42.21
N ARG A 129 -25.70 29.35 42.68
CA ARG A 129 -25.95 27.92 42.48
C ARG A 129 -26.14 27.57 41.00
N ARG A 130 -26.91 28.37 40.26
CA ARG A 130 -27.09 28.17 38.81
C ARG A 130 -25.77 28.25 38.05
N LEU A 131 -24.96 29.28 38.34
CA LEU A 131 -23.64 29.44 37.72
C LEU A 131 -22.68 28.28 38.04
N ARG A 132 -22.74 27.70 39.25
CA ARG A 132 -21.95 26.51 39.60
C ARG A 132 -22.36 25.30 38.77
N VAL A 133 -23.67 25.04 38.64
CA VAL A 133 -24.18 23.93 37.81
C VAL A 133 -23.80 24.13 36.33
N GLU A 134 -23.93 25.35 35.80
CA GLU A 134 -23.51 25.66 34.43
C GLU A 134 -22.00 25.46 34.23
N SER A 135 -21.18 25.86 35.22
CA SER A 135 -19.74 25.63 35.20
C SER A 135 -19.38 24.14 35.23
N GLU A 136 -20.08 23.33 36.02
CA GLU A 136 -19.89 21.87 36.08
C GLU A 136 -20.26 21.20 34.75
N LEU A 137 -21.41 21.56 34.17
CA LEU A 137 -21.83 21.09 32.85
C LEU A 137 -20.84 21.51 31.75
N GLY A 138 -20.28 22.72 31.85
CA GLY A 138 -19.21 23.18 30.97
C GLY A 138 -17.96 22.30 31.04
N LYS A 139 -17.50 21.99 32.26
CA LYS A 139 -16.35 21.10 32.50
C LYS A 139 -16.60 19.68 32.02
N GLU A 140 -17.81 19.16 32.16
CA GLU A 140 -18.17 17.84 31.63
C GLU A 140 -18.13 17.78 30.10
N ARG A 141 -18.68 18.80 29.42
CA ARG A 141 -18.59 18.92 27.96
C ARG A 141 -17.15 19.05 27.49
N GLU A 142 -16.34 19.84 28.19
CA GLU A 142 -14.91 19.97 27.88
C GLU A 142 -14.19 18.63 27.98
N ARG A 143 -14.43 17.86 29.05
CA ARG A 143 -13.86 16.50 29.21
C ARG A 143 -14.31 15.55 28.10
N GLN A 144 -15.58 15.62 27.66
CA GLN A 144 -16.08 14.81 26.54
C GLN A 144 -15.35 15.16 25.24
N LEU A 145 -15.21 16.45 24.93
CA LEU A 145 -14.48 16.90 23.74
C LEU A 145 -13.00 16.50 23.80
N GLN A 146 -12.36 16.59 24.98
CA GLN A 146 -10.99 16.10 25.18
C GLN A 146 -10.87 14.59 24.92
N GLN A 147 -11.84 13.78 25.39
CA GLN A 147 -11.86 12.34 25.11
C GLN A 147 -12.05 12.04 23.61
N GLU A 148 -12.93 12.78 22.94
CA GLU A 148 -13.13 12.64 21.50
C GLU A 148 -11.88 13.06 20.70
N ALA A 149 -11.20 14.13 21.10
CA ALA A 149 -9.95 14.57 20.50
C ALA A 149 -8.87 13.47 20.60
N VAL A 150 -8.65 12.92 21.80
CA VAL A 150 -7.70 11.81 22.00
C VAL A 150 -8.09 10.58 21.16
N ARG A 151 -9.38 10.26 21.08
CA ARG A 151 -9.87 9.14 20.24
C ARG A 151 -9.58 9.37 18.75
N LEU A 152 -9.80 10.59 18.26
CA LEU A 152 -9.55 10.95 16.86
C LEU A 152 -8.05 10.99 16.55
N GLU A 153 -7.21 11.48 17.46
CA GLU A 153 -5.75 11.41 17.34
C GLU A 153 -5.27 9.97 17.22
N ALA A 154 -5.74 9.06 18.08
CA ALA A 154 -5.40 7.64 18.00
C ALA A 154 -5.82 7.00 16.65
N LEU A 155 -6.99 7.38 16.11
CA LEU A 155 -7.44 6.92 14.78
C LEU A 155 -6.58 7.49 13.65
N LEU A 156 -6.17 8.77 13.74
CA LEU A 156 -5.27 9.39 12.79
C LEU A 156 -3.90 8.71 12.81
N GLU A 157 -3.33 8.45 13.98
CA GLU A 157 -2.07 7.71 14.13
C GLU A 157 -2.16 6.30 13.54
N ALA A 158 -3.25 5.56 13.83
CA ALA A 158 -3.48 4.24 13.25
C ALA A 158 -3.55 4.30 11.71
N SER A 159 -4.24 5.31 11.16
CA SER A 159 -4.33 5.50 9.71
C SER A 159 -2.97 5.85 9.06
N ARG A 160 -2.15 6.67 9.73
CA ARG A 160 -0.79 7.01 9.30
C ARG A 160 0.12 5.78 9.29
N LEU A 161 0.06 4.96 10.33
CA LEU A 161 0.81 3.70 10.40
C LEU A 161 0.36 2.74 9.28
N GLN A 162 -0.95 2.61 9.04
CA GLN A 162 -1.46 1.79 7.95
C GLN A 162 -1.00 2.29 6.58
N ALA A 163 -1.02 3.60 6.34
CA ALA A 163 -0.52 4.21 5.12
C ALA A 163 0.97 3.92 4.94
N SER A 164 1.80 4.15 5.97
CA SER A 164 3.25 3.89 5.93
C SER A 164 3.56 2.42 5.66
N TYR A 165 2.80 1.48 6.25
CA TYR A 165 2.96 0.05 6.01
C TYR A 165 2.61 -0.32 4.56
N SER A 166 1.51 0.24 4.04
CA SER A 166 1.11 0.01 2.65
C SER A 166 2.15 0.55 1.68
N GLU A 167 2.72 1.73 1.95
CA GLU A 167 3.76 2.34 1.14
C GLU A 167 5.04 1.50 1.16
N ALA A 168 5.52 1.11 2.34
CA ALA A 168 6.69 0.24 2.48
C ALA A 168 6.51 -1.08 1.72
N ARG A 169 5.31 -1.67 1.77
CA ARG A 169 4.99 -2.88 0.99
C ARG A 169 5.05 -2.65 -0.52
N HIS A 170 4.54 -1.52 -1.02
CA HIS A 170 4.61 -1.19 -2.44
C HIS A 170 6.05 -0.92 -2.87
N GLN A 171 6.84 -0.21 -2.06
CA GLN A 171 8.25 0.02 -2.32
C GLN A 171 9.05 -1.29 -2.37
N ALA A 172 8.80 -2.23 -1.46
CA ALA A 172 9.41 -3.55 -1.47
C ALA A 172 9.06 -4.34 -2.75
N ALA A 173 7.79 -4.36 -3.15
CA ALA A 173 7.37 -5.00 -4.40
C ALA A 173 8.05 -4.39 -5.63
N MET A 174 8.17 -3.06 -5.68
CA MET A 174 8.88 -2.37 -6.77
C MET A 174 10.39 -2.68 -6.76
N ALA A 175 11.00 -2.84 -5.59
CA ALA A 175 12.41 -3.25 -5.47
C ALA A 175 12.62 -4.69 -5.97
N GLU A 176 11.72 -5.62 -5.63
CA GLU A 176 11.75 -7.00 -6.12
C GLU A 176 11.64 -7.08 -7.65
N GLU A 177 10.72 -6.31 -8.25
CA GLU A 177 10.58 -6.25 -9.71
C GLU A 177 11.79 -5.62 -10.39
N ARG A 178 12.42 -4.58 -9.79
CA ARG A 178 13.70 -4.05 -10.29
C ARG A 178 14.81 -5.09 -10.26
N ALA A 179 14.95 -5.82 -9.15
CA ALA A 179 15.94 -6.90 -9.02
C ALA A 179 15.65 -8.05 -9.99
N ARG A 180 14.38 -8.35 -10.28
CA ARG A 180 13.99 -9.33 -11.31
C ARG A 180 14.39 -8.85 -12.71
N ALA A 181 14.14 -7.59 -13.04
CA ALA A 181 14.52 -7.00 -14.32
C ALA A 181 16.05 -6.98 -14.50
N GLU A 182 16.81 -6.67 -13.45
CA GLU A 182 18.28 -6.71 -13.47
C GLU A 182 18.81 -8.13 -13.72
N ARG A 183 18.24 -9.15 -13.06
CA ARG A 183 18.59 -10.56 -13.32
C ARG A 183 18.33 -10.96 -14.77
N LEU A 184 17.21 -10.54 -15.36
CA LEU A 184 16.91 -10.79 -16.77
C LEU A 184 17.90 -10.09 -17.70
N ARG A 185 18.31 -8.85 -17.38
CA ARG A 185 19.34 -8.13 -18.15
C ARG A 185 20.69 -8.84 -18.09
N ALA A 186 21.12 -9.25 -16.90
CA ALA A 186 22.36 -10.02 -16.72
C ALA A 186 22.36 -11.30 -17.55
N MET A 187 21.29 -12.10 -17.49
CA MET A 187 21.18 -13.32 -18.31
C MET A 187 21.22 -13.04 -19.82
N ARG A 188 20.60 -11.95 -20.27
CA ARG A 188 20.67 -11.53 -21.68
C ARG A 188 22.11 -11.21 -22.07
N ASP A 189 22.81 -10.44 -21.25
CA ASP A 189 24.18 -10.01 -21.53
C ASP A 189 25.14 -11.21 -21.53
N ASP A 190 24.96 -12.17 -20.61
CA ASP A 190 25.70 -13.45 -20.61
C ASP A 190 25.44 -14.26 -21.89
N ALA A 191 24.19 -14.33 -22.35
CA ALA A 191 23.85 -15.04 -23.58
C ALA A 191 24.46 -14.38 -24.84
N LEU A 192 24.57 -13.04 -24.86
CA LEU A 192 25.26 -12.32 -25.92
C LEU A 192 26.76 -12.63 -25.91
N LEU A 193 27.39 -12.64 -24.73
CA LEU A 193 28.80 -13.02 -24.60
C LEU A 193 29.05 -14.47 -25.07
N GLN A 194 28.18 -15.42 -24.71
CA GLN A 194 28.27 -16.81 -25.19
C GLN A 194 28.17 -16.90 -26.72
N ARG A 195 27.25 -16.15 -27.33
CA ARG A 195 27.12 -16.09 -28.79
C ARG A 195 28.39 -15.55 -29.43
N ASP A 196 28.93 -14.45 -28.91
CA ASP A 196 30.10 -13.81 -29.49
C ASP A 196 31.36 -14.69 -29.35
N ASN A 197 31.49 -15.42 -28.23
CA ASN A 197 32.52 -16.45 -28.07
C ASN A 197 32.37 -17.57 -29.10
N ALA A 198 31.16 -18.10 -29.30
CA ALA A 198 30.91 -19.15 -30.29
C ALA A 198 31.19 -18.68 -31.73
N LEU A 199 30.91 -17.41 -32.06
CA LEU A 199 31.27 -16.82 -33.35
C LEU A 199 32.78 -16.69 -33.51
N SER A 200 33.50 -16.32 -32.45
CA SER A 200 34.97 -16.27 -32.44
C SER A 200 35.59 -17.65 -32.64
N GLU A 201 35.06 -18.68 -31.97
CA GLU A 201 35.51 -20.07 -32.13
C GLU A 201 35.27 -20.57 -33.57
N LEU A 202 34.07 -20.31 -34.11
CA LEU A 202 33.73 -20.67 -35.49
C LEU A 202 34.64 -19.95 -36.50
N SER A 203 34.95 -18.67 -36.28
CA SER A 203 35.93 -17.94 -37.08
C SER A 203 37.32 -18.55 -37.00
N GLY A 204 37.75 -19.03 -35.84
CA GLY A 204 39.01 -19.75 -35.66
C GLY A 204 39.06 -21.05 -36.46
N CYS A 205 38.00 -21.87 -36.36
CA CYS A 205 37.88 -23.10 -37.13
C CYS A 205 37.95 -22.88 -38.65
N TYR A 206 37.34 -21.80 -39.17
CA TYR A 206 37.45 -21.47 -40.59
C TYR A 206 38.88 -21.11 -40.99
N ALA A 207 39.59 -20.33 -40.17
CA ALA A 207 40.99 -20.00 -40.42
C ALA A 207 41.89 -21.26 -40.43
N ASP A 208 41.61 -22.24 -39.56
CA ASP A 208 42.33 -23.52 -39.54
C ASP A 208 42.04 -24.36 -40.79
N VAL A 209 40.78 -24.40 -41.25
CA VAL A 209 40.41 -25.08 -42.50
C VAL A 209 41.11 -24.43 -43.70
N ASP A 210 41.16 -23.11 -43.77
CA ASP A 210 41.86 -22.38 -44.83
C ASP A 210 43.37 -22.66 -44.80
N ALA A 211 43.98 -22.70 -43.62
CA ALA A 211 45.38 -23.09 -43.45
C ALA A 211 45.64 -24.53 -43.91
N LEU A 212 44.77 -25.48 -43.54
CA LEU A 212 44.86 -26.88 -44.00
C LEU A 212 44.70 -26.99 -45.53
N GLN A 213 43.76 -26.25 -46.12
CA GLN A 213 43.59 -26.21 -47.58
C GLN A 213 44.84 -25.66 -48.28
N ALA A 214 45.46 -24.62 -47.72
CA ALA A 214 46.72 -24.08 -48.24
C ALA A 214 47.85 -25.13 -48.19
N THR A 215 48.01 -25.83 -47.06
CA THR A 215 49.01 -26.91 -46.95
C THR A 215 48.75 -28.07 -47.93
N LEU A 216 47.48 -28.42 -48.15
CA LEU A 216 47.10 -29.45 -49.12
C LEU A 216 47.42 -28.98 -50.55
N ALA A 217 47.15 -27.73 -50.88
CA ALA A 217 47.50 -27.14 -52.18
C ALA A 217 49.03 -27.18 -52.43
N ASP A 218 49.83 -26.80 -51.44
CA ASP A 218 51.29 -26.83 -51.52
C ASP A 218 51.83 -28.26 -51.71
N SER A 219 51.30 -29.21 -50.95
CA SER A 219 51.65 -30.63 -51.10
C SER A 219 51.28 -31.17 -52.48
N ALA A 220 50.13 -30.75 -53.04
CA ALA A 220 49.71 -31.14 -54.38
C ALA A 220 50.65 -30.57 -55.47
N LEU A 221 51.10 -29.32 -55.31
CA LEU A 221 52.11 -28.72 -56.19
C LEU A 221 53.45 -29.47 -56.11
N TYR A 222 53.88 -29.83 -54.90
CA TYR A 222 55.10 -30.60 -54.68
C TYR A 222 55.04 -31.99 -55.34
N VAL A 223 53.92 -32.70 -55.22
CA VAL A 223 53.72 -34.00 -55.90
C VAL A 223 53.76 -33.84 -57.43
N ARG A 224 53.16 -32.79 -57.98
CA ARG A 224 53.25 -32.49 -59.43
C ARG A 224 54.69 -32.25 -59.86
N TYR A 225 55.46 -31.51 -59.07
CA TYR A 225 56.88 -31.28 -59.31
C TYR A 225 57.67 -32.61 -59.31
N LEU A 226 57.47 -33.46 -58.31
CA LEU A 226 58.12 -34.78 -58.24
C LEU A 226 57.74 -35.67 -59.43
N ARG A 227 56.46 -35.70 -59.82
CA ARG A 227 55.99 -36.44 -61.01
C ARG A 227 56.66 -35.94 -62.29
N LYS A 228 56.75 -34.61 -62.47
CA LYS A 228 57.46 -34.02 -63.61
C LYS A 228 58.92 -34.45 -63.61
N ARG A 229 59.58 -34.42 -62.45
CA ARG A 229 60.98 -34.83 -62.32
C ARG A 229 61.20 -36.31 -62.62
N LEU A 230 60.29 -37.18 -62.16
CA LEU A 230 60.32 -38.61 -62.48
C LEU A 230 60.17 -38.83 -63.99
N LEU A 231 59.20 -38.18 -64.64
CA LEU A 231 59.03 -38.26 -66.09
C LEU A 231 60.25 -37.76 -66.87
N GLU A 232 60.91 -36.68 -66.41
CA GLU A 232 62.16 -36.20 -66.99
C GLU A 232 63.27 -37.25 -66.91
N LEU A 233 63.41 -37.92 -65.76
CA LEU A 233 64.40 -38.98 -65.54
C LEU A 233 64.06 -40.25 -66.34
N GLU A 234 62.79 -40.65 -66.39
CA GLU A 234 62.31 -41.77 -67.20
C GLU A 234 62.56 -41.52 -68.69
N LEU A 235 62.32 -40.31 -69.19
CA LEU A 235 62.63 -39.93 -70.57
C LEU A 235 64.14 -39.98 -70.86
N GLN A 236 64.97 -39.58 -69.90
CA GLN A 236 66.44 -39.73 -70.01
C GLN A 236 66.85 -41.20 -70.09
N LEU A 237 66.28 -42.06 -69.23
CA LEU A 237 66.52 -43.50 -69.25
C LEU A 237 66.00 -44.16 -70.53
N ALA A 238 64.79 -43.81 -71.00
CA ALA A 238 64.20 -44.33 -72.22
C ALA A 238 65.05 -43.96 -73.45
N ARG A 239 65.57 -42.73 -73.51
CA ARG A 239 66.55 -42.34 -74.55
C ARG A 239 67.81 -43.21 -74.50
N GLN A 240 68.29 -43.55 -73.30
CA GLN A 240 69.43 -44.44 -73.12
C GLN A 240 69.10 -45.90 -73.48
N GLN A 241 67.88 -46.37 -73.18
CA GLN A 241 67.42 -47.71 -73.53
C GLN A 241 67.05 -47.85 -75.00
N GLN A 242 66.54 -46.82 -75.68
CA GLN A 242 66.32 -46.86 -77.14
C GLN A 242 67.63 -47.01 -77.90
N GLN A 243 68.74 -46.52 -77.35
CA GLN A 243 70.07 -46.85 -77.87
C GLN A 243 70.40 -48.36 -77.70
N GLN A 244 69.75 -49.06 -76.77
CA GLN A 244 69.94 -50.50 -76.50
C GLN A 244 68.87 -51.40 -77.16
N GLN A 245 67.63 -50.92 -77.35
CA GLN A 245 66.45 -51.67 -77.79
C GLN A 245 66.16 -51.60 -79.30
N GLN A 246 67.12 -51.16 -80.14
CA GLN A 246 67.13 -51.52 -81.57
C GLN A 246 67.23 -53.06 -81.83
N GLN A 247 66.93 -53.91 -80.84
CA GLN A 247 67.10 -55.35 -80.91
C GLN A 247 65.86 -56.22 -80.62
N GLN A 248 64.63 -55.75 -80.35
CA GLN A 248 63.44 -56.66 -80.38
C GLN A 248 62.04 -56.01 -80.29
N PRO A 249 60.98 -56.62 -80.89
CA PRO A 249 59.60 -56.11 -80.92
C PRO A 249 58.60 -56.78 -79.94
N THR A 250 57.45 -56.12 -79.77
CA THR A 250 56.40 -56.19 -78.72
C THR A 250 55.14 -57.02 -79.06
N SER A 251 54.34 -57.42 -78.05
CA SER A 251 52.92 -57.84 -78.20
C SER A 251 52.04 -57.51 -76.97
N ASP A 252 50.73 -57.45 -77.19
CA ASP A 252 49.73 -56.48 -76.67
C ASP A 252 48.56 -57.12 -75.85
N GLY A 253 47.84 -56.29 -75.07
CA GLY A 253 46.38 -56.36 -74.88
C GLY A 253 45.74 -57.01 -73.62
N GLY A 254 44.77 -56.32 -72.99
CA GLY A 254 43.80 -56.95 -72.06
C GLY A 254 42.79 -56.03 -71.33
N SER A 255 41.49 -56.19 -71.64
CA SER A 255 40.27 -55.45 -71.19
C SER A 255 39.49 -56.09 -70.01
N GLY A 256 38.55 -55.34 -69.40
CA GLY A 256 37.35 -55.85 -68.67
C GLY A 256 36.80 -54.82 -67.66
N SER A 257 35.62 -54.18 -67.79
CA SER A 257 34.21 -54.63 -67.92
C SER A 257 33.56 -55.14 -66.62
N GLY A 258 32.56 -54.40 -66.11
CA GLY A 258 31.28 -54.99 -65.69
C GLY A 258 30.76 -54.78 -64.25
N SER A 259 29.44 -54.50 -64.19
CA SER A 259 28.46 -54.83 -63.13
C SER A 259 28.40 -53.93 -61.88
N GLY A 260 27.29 -53.34 -61.44
CA GLY A 260 25.87 -53.68 -61.58
C GLY A 260 25.29 -54.09 -60.21
N SER A 261 24.53 -53.22 -59.53
CA SER A 261 23.63 -53.63 -58.42
C SER A 261 22.64 -52.52 -58.07
N GLY A 262 21.45 -52.58 -58.66
CA GLY A 262 20.29 -51.76 -58.31
C GLY A 262 19.24 -52.62 -57.59
N GLY A 263 19.04 -52.36 -56.29
CA GLY A 263 18.01 -53.00 -55.47
C GLY A 263 17.64 -52.10 -54.31
N GLY A 264 16.60 -51.28 -54.46
CA GLY A 264 16.24 -50.26 -53.46
C GLY A 264 14.82 -49.74 -53.55
N ALA A 265 13.83 -50.60 -53.77
CA ALA A 265 12.43 -50.17 -53.99
C ALA A 265 11.38 -50.91 -53.13
N ALA A 266 11.69 -51.26 -51.86
CA ALA A 266 10.75 -51.95 -50.97
C ALA A 266 10.75 -51.45 -49.51
N VAL A 267 11.11 -50.19 -49.24
CA VAL A 267 11.36 -49.68 -47.86
C VAL A 267 10.12 -49.09 -47.16
N PHE A 268 8.96 -48.97 -47.83
CA PHE A 268 7.78 -48.27 -47.27
C PHE A 268 6.47 -49.08 -47.26
N SER A 269 6.48 -50.29 -46.68
CA SER A 269 5.22 -51.01 -46.41
C SER A 269 4.65 -50.63 -45.03
N LEU A 270 3.33 -50.41 -44.93
CA LEU A 270 2.63 -50.10 -43.67
C LEU A 270 2.89 -51.14 -42.57
N ALA A 271 3.05 -52.41 -42.96
CA ALA A 271 3.38 -53.50 -42.04
C ALA A 271 4.73 -53.29 -41.35
N SER A 272 5.75 -52.82 -42.08
CA SER A 272 7.08 -52.50 -41.53
C SER A 272 7.04 -51.31 -40.56
N ILE A 273 6.18 -50.33 -40.84
CA ILE A 273 6.04 -49.15 -39.98
C ILE A 273 5.28 -49.51 -38.70
N ARG A 274 4.26 -50.37 -38.78
CA ARG A 274 3.56 -50.88 -37.59
C ARG A 274 4.52 -51.64 -36.67
N THR A 275 5.39 -52.49 -37.20
CA THR A 275 6.38 -53.22 -36.37
C THR A 275 7.40 -52.27 -35.75
N ALA A 276 7.89 -51.28 -36.51
CA ALA A 276 8.80 -50.26 -35.99
C ALA A 276 8.17 -49.39 -34.88
N VAL A 277 6.89 -49.02 -35.03
CA VAL A 277 6.15 -48.27 -34.00
C VAL A 277 5.96 -49.09 -32.73
N HIS A 278 5.54 -50.35 -32.84
CA HIS A 278 5.41 -51.22 -31.66
C HIS A 278 6.76 -51.47 -30.97
N ALA A 279 7.84 -51.63 -31.73
CA ALA A 279 9.19 -51.76 -31.18
C ALA A 279 9.60 -50.48 -30.40
N ALA A 280 9.39 -49.31 -30.98
CA ALA A 280 9.71 -48.03 -30.32
C ALA A 280 8.87 -47.79 -29.05
N VAL A 281 7.58 -48.18 -29.05
CA VAL A 281 6.73 -48.08 -27.86
C VAL A 281 7.15 -49.10 -26.79
N ALA A 282 7.55 -50.31 -27.18
CA ALA A 282 8.09 -51.31 -26.25
C ALA A 282 9.42 -50.85 -25.62
N GLU A 283 10.29 -50.20 -26.37
CA GLU A 283 11.52 -49.57 -25.84
C GLU A 283 11.23 -48.40 -24.90
N ALA A 284 10.17 -47.62 -25.15
CA ALA A 284 9.75 -46.58 -24.21
C ALA A 284 9.22 -47.18 -22.89
N ALA A 285 8.61 -48.37 -22.95
CA ALA A 285 8.08 -49.05 -21.77
C ALA A 285 9.16 -49.51 -20.78
N THR A 286 10.39 -49.78 -21.25
CA THR A 286 11.52 -50.15 -20.38
C THR A 286 12.14 -48.95 -19.66
N CYS A 287 11.85 -47.73 -20.11
CA CYS A 287 12.32 -46.50 -19.47
C CYS A 287 11.43 -46.10 -18.28
N GLY A 288 11.97 -45.24 -17.41
CA GLY A 288 11.23 -44.63 -16.30
C GLY A 288 10.01 -43.83 -16.77
N GLU A 289 9.03 -43.63 -15.88
CA GLU A 289 7.72 -43.07 -16.24
C GLU A 289 7.81 -41.68 -16.92
N GLU A 290 8.70 -40.81 -16.46
CA GLU A 290 8.90 -39.49 -17.06
C GLU A 290 9.54 -39.55 -18.45
N GLU A 291 10.55 -40.41 -18.64
CA GLU A 291 11.24 -40.57 -19.92
C GLU A 291 10.36 -41.28 -20.95
N ARG A 292 9.56 -42.24 -20.51
CA ARG A 292 8.55 -42.91 -21.33
C ARG A 292 7.56 -41.89 -21.91
N ARG A 293 7.00 -41.01 -21.08
CA ARG A 293 6.08 -39.95 -21.53
C ARG A 293 6.75 -39.01 -22.53
N LYS A 294 8.04 -38.66 -22.32
CA LYS A 294 8.82 -37.83 -23.27
C LYS A 294 9.01 -38.52 -24.61
N ARG A 295 9.42 -39.79 -24.64
CA ARG A 295 9.62 -40.56 -25.89
C ARG A 295 8.31 -40.79 -26.65
N VAL A 296 7.21 -41.09 -25.96
CA VAL A 296 5.88 -41.23 -26.57
C VAL A 296 5.43 -39.90 -27.19
N ARG A 297 5.56 -38.78 -26.45
CA ARG A 297 5.21 -37.44 -26.98
C ARG A 297 6.05 -37.07 -28.20
N GLN A 298 7.34 -37.40 -28.21
CA GLN A 298 8.21 -37.16 -29.37
C GLN A 298 7.78 -37.99 -30.58
N LEU A 299 7.41 -39.25 -30.39
CA LEU A 299 6.90 -40.12 -31.45
C LEU A 299 5.58 -39.59 -32.04
N GLN A 300 4.66 -39.13 -31.19
CA GLN A 300 3.40 -38.50 -31.60
C GLN A 300 3.63 -37.21 -32.39
N LEU A 301 4.56 -36.35 -31.97
CA LEU A 301 4.89 -35.11 -32.67
C LEU A 301 5.50 -35.37 -34.05
N ARG A 302 6.37 -36.39 -34.16
CA ARG A 302 7.00 -36.77 -35.43
C ARG A 302 5.98 -37.25 -36.47
N TRP A 303 4.94 -37.95 -36.03
CA TRP A 303 3.88 -38.49 -36.89
C TRP A 303 2.59 -37.66 -36.89
N HIS A 304 2.64 -36.42 -36.40
CA HIS A 304 1.47 -35.54 -36.37
C HIS A 304 1.06 -35.12 -37.79
N PRO A 305 -0.25 -35.09 -38.14
CA PRO A 305 -0.70 -34.72 -39.49
C PRO A 305 -0.30 -33.30 -39.89
N ASP A 306 -0.26 -32.36 -38.95
CA ASP A 306 0.18 -30.96 -39.17
C ASP A 306 1.65 -30.85 -39.59
N LYS A 307 2.53 -31.74 -39.10
CA LYS A 307 3.96 -31.76 -39.45
C LYS A 307 4.24 -32.50 -40.76
N ASN A 308 3.27 -33.26 -41.27
CA ASN A 308 3.40 -34.10 -42.46
C ASN A 308 2.27 -33.81 -43.47
N PRO A 309 2.20 -32.60 -44.06
CA PRO A 309 1.07 -32.18 -44.90
C PRO A 309 0.95 -32.98 -46.21
N VAL A 310 2.02 -33.65 -46.66
CA VAL A 310 2.04 -34.46 -47.89
C VAL A 310 1.46 -35.86 -47.67
N LEU A 311 1.52 -36.37 -46.43
CA LEU A 311 1.14 -37.74 -46.07
C LEU A 311 0.13 -37.73 -44.91
N THR A 312 -0.86 -36.84 -44.98
CA THR A 312 -1.83 -36.63 -43.88
C THR A 312 -2.59 -37.89 -43.54
N GLU A 313 -3.16 -38.59 -44.52
CA GLU A 313 -3.89 -39.85 -44.32
C GLU A 313 -3.00 -40.89 -43.64
N PHE A 314 -1.77 -41.05 -44.14
CA PHE A 314 -0.79 -41.98 -43.57
C PHE A 314 -0.38 -41.62 -42.14
N ALA A 315 -0.11 -40.33 -41.88
CA ALA A 315 0.23 -39.82 -40.56
C ALA A 315 -0.93 -40.00 -39.57
N THR A 316 -2.17 -39.87 -40.03
CA THR A 316 -3.35 -40.16 -39.19
C THR A 316 -3.48 -41.65 -38.86
N GLU A 317 -3.21 -42.55 -39.80
CA GLU A 317 -3.21 -43.99 -39.55
C GLU A 317 -2.10 -44.39 -38.56
N VAL A 318 -0.88 -43.88 -38.76
CA VAL A 318 0.25 -44.14 -37.85
C VAL A 318 -0.03 -43.56 -36.46
N SER A 319 -0.65 -42.37 -36.37
CA SER A 319 -1.06 -41.79 -35.09
C SER A 319 -2.09 -42.64 -34.35
N LYS A 320 -3.04 -43.29 -35.06
CA LYS A 320 -3.98 -44.25 -34.44
C LYS A 320 -3.23 -45.46 -33.89
N ILE A 321 -2.32 -46.04 -34.67
CA ILE A 321 -1.49 -47.18 -34.23
C ILE A 321 -0.65 -46.83 -33.00
N ILE A 322 -0.07 -45.63 -32.94
CA ILE A 322 0.69 -45.16 -31.77
C ILE A 322 -0.22 -45.08 -30.53
N ASN A 323 -1.41 -44.50 -30.65
CA ASN A 323 -2.33 -44.36 -29.52
C ASN A 323 -2.86 -45.71 -29.02
N GLU A 324 -3.15 -46.65 -29.93
CA GLU A 324 -3.53 -48.03 -29.59
C GLU A 324 -2.39 -48.74 -28.85
N ALA A 325 -1.16 -48.67 -29.37
CA ALA A 325 0.01 -49.28 -28.73
C ALA A 325 0.32 -48.71 -27.34
N VAL A 326 0.14 -47.39 -27.15
CA VAL A 326 0.32 -46.73 -25.86
C VAL A 326 -0.76 -47.14 -24.86
N ALA A 327 -2.03 -47.20 -25.29
CA ALA A 327 -3.13 -47.67 -24.44
C ALA A 327 -2.94 -49.12 -23.99
N ASP A 328 -2.49 -50.00 -24.90
CA ASP A 328 -2.16 -51.39 -24.57
C ASP A 328 -0.99 -51.49 -23.58
N MET A 329 0.03 -50.67 -23.74
CA MET A 329 1.16 -50.59 -22.82
C MET A 329 0.73 -50.10 -21.43
N GLU A 330 -0.09 -49.04 -21.34
CA GLU A 330 -0.60 -48.52 -20.06
C GLU A 330 -1.50 -49.54 -19.36
N LYS A 331 -2.36 -50.23 -20.10
CA LYS A 331 -3.19 -51.32 -19.58
C LYS A 331 -2.36 -52.47 -19.03
N ARG A 332 -1.26 -52.84 -19.71
CA ARG A 332 -0.31 -53.85 -19.23
C ARG A 332 0.46 -53.38 -17.99
N ALA A 333 0.86 -52.11 -17.94
CA ALA A 333 1.52 -51.54 -16.78
C ALA A 333 0.59 -51.51 -15.56
N ALA A 334 -0.69 -51.15 -15.74
CA ALA A 334 -1.70 -51.18 -14.69
C ALA A 334 -2.01 -52.61 -14.20
N ALA A 335 -2.00 -53.60 -15.09
CA ALA A 335 -2.21 -55.01 -14.72
C ALA A 335 -0.98 -55.65 -14.04
N GLY A 336 0.24 -55.20 -14.36
CA GLY A 336 1.50 -55.73 -13.80
C GLY A 336 1.95 -55.07 -12.49
N GLY A 337 1.48 -53.86 -12.17
CA GLY A 337 1.88 -53.11 -10.97
C GLY A 337 1.26 -53.56 -9.64
N GLY A 338 0.38 -54.57 -9.64
CA GLY A 338 -0.33 -55.04 -8.45
C GLY A 338 0.31 -56.22 -7.70
N ALA A 339 1.40 -56.82 -8.20
CA ALA A 339 1.92 -58.10 -7.69
C ALA A 339 3.30 -58.03 -7.01
N GLY A 340 3.87 -56.84 -6.78
CA GLY A 340 5.26 -56.67 -6.30
C GLY A 340 5.43 -55.77 -5.08
N GLY A 341 4.43 -55.72 -4.20
CA GLY A 341 4.46 -54.97 -2.94
C GLY A 341 4.09 -55.85 -1.74
N ALA A 342 4.87 -56.89 -1.50
CA ALA A 342 4.93 -57.65 -0.26
C ALA A 342 6.38 -58.10 -0.04
#